data_AF-A0AAV6XSS9-F1
#
_entry.id   AF-A0AAV6XSS9-F1
#
_cell.length_a   1.000
_cell.length_b   1.000
_cell.length_c   1.000
_cell.angle_alpha   90.00
_cell.angle_beta   90.00
_cell.angle_gamma   90.00
#
_symmetry.space_group_name_H-M   'P 1'
#
loop_
_entity.id
_entity.type
_entity.pdbx_description
1 polymer ?
#
loop_
_entity_poly.entity_id
_entity_poly.type
_entity_poly.pdbx_seq_one_letter_code
_entity_poly.pdbx_strand_id
1 'polypeptide(L)' 'MVKQIRSKHVYAYYKSLPKPITAHKFGSIDPVTGKETEEDNGQFVSSVCWRRKSNMVVAVKSSGCIKLLQMV' A
#
# COMPACT_ATOMS: atom_id res chain seq x y z
N MET A 1 5.67 12.67 7.53
CA MET A 1 4.92 11.41 7.46
C MET A 1 5.91 10.28 7.26
N VAL A 2 5.83 9.21 8.04
CA VAL A 2 6.65 8.00 7.87
C VAL A 2 5.78 6.94 7.22
N LYS A 3 6.35 6.17 6.28
CA LYS A 3 5.67 5.01 5.70
C LYS A 3 6.33 3.74 6.20
N GLN A 4 5.51 2.80 6.63
CA GLN A 4 5.97 1.48 7.03
C GLN A 4 5.24 0.42 6.22
N ILE A 5 6.01 -0.53 5.68
CA ILE A 5 5.48 -1.69 5.00
C ILE A 5 5.52 -2.88 5.97
N ARG A 6 4.42 -3.63 6.05
CA ARG A 6 4.37 -4.93 6.73
C ARG A 6 3.62 -5.93 5.86
N SER A 7 4.37 -6.74 5.13
CA SER A 7 3.83 -7.72 4.15
C SER A 7 2.85 -7.04 3.17
N LYS A 8 1.54 -7.29 3.31
CA LYS A 8 0.47 -6.73 2.48
C LYS A 8 -0.10 -5.41 2.99
N HIS A 9 0.44 -4.84 4.06
CA HIS A 9 -0.09 -3.62 4.66
C HIS A 9 0.88 -2.45 4.45
N VAL A 10 0.32 -1.32 4.06
CA VAL A 10 1.00 -0.02 4.08
C VAL A 10 0.36 0.82 5.15
N TYR A 11 1.20 1.30 6.06
CA TYR A 11 0.81 2.19 7.14
C TYR A 11 1.37 3.57 6.89
N ALA A 12 0.55 4.58 7.15
CA ALA A 12 1.00 5.96 7.15
C ALA A 12 0.96 6.51 8.58
N TYR A 13 2.07 7.10 9.01
CA TYR A 13 2.23 7.66 10.34
C TYR A 13 2.47 9.17 10.26
N TYR A 14 1.77 9.91 11.11
CA TYR A 14 2.14 11.29 11.40
C TYR A 14 3.26 11.30 12.45
N LYS A 15 4.27 12.16 12.27
CA LYS A 15 5.52 12.09 13.06
C LYS A 15 5.31 12.20 14.57
N SER A 16 4.28 12.92 15.01
CA SER A 16 3.98 13.14 16.43
C SER A 16 3.00 12.11 17.02
N LEU A 17 2.51 11.14 16.24
CA LEU A 17 1.53 10.17 16.69
C LEU A 17 2.16 8.77 16.81
N PRO A 18 1.94 8.05 17.93
CA PRO A 18 2.44 6.70 18.11
C PRO A 18 1.64 5.63 17.34
N LYS A 19 0.44 6.00 16.84
CA LYS A 19 -0.45 5.12 16.08
C LYS A 19 -0.50 5.54 14.61
N PRO A 20 -0.68 4.59 13.67
CA PRO A 20 -0.86 4.93 12.27
C PRO A 20 -2.15 5.73 12.09
N ILE A 21 -2.11 6.73 11.20
CA ILE A 21 -3.29 7.53 10.87
C ILE A 21 -4.15 6.87 9.80
N THR A 22 -3.55 6.02 8.97
CA THR A 22 -4.28 5.17 8.03
C THR A 22 -3.49 3.92 7.70
N ALA A 23 -4.19 2.86 7.31
CA ALA A 23 -3.62 1.62 6.84
C ALA A 23 -4.39 1.13 5.60
N HIS A 24 -3.67 0.62 4.61
CA HIS A 24 -4.26 -0.02 3.44
C HIS A 24 -3.72 -1.46 3.33
N LYS A 25 -4.62 -2.44 3.29
CA LYS A 25 -4.31 -3.85 3.00
C LYS A 25 -4.46 -4.06 1.50
N PHE A 26 -3.42 -4.59 0.88
CA PHE A 26 -3.43 -4.97 -0.53
C PHE A 26 -3.96 -6.39 -0.69
N GLY A 27 -4.89 -6.56 -1.64
CA GLY A 27 -5.31 -7.88 -2.13
C GLY A 27 -4.34 -8.44 -3.17
N SER A 28 -4.54 -9.72 -3.51
CA SER A 28 -4.04 -10.32 -4.75
C SER A 28 -4.88 -9.80 -5.92
N ILE A 29 -4.29 -9.63 -7.09
CA ILE A 29 -5.06 -9.27 -8.28
C ILE A 29 -5.35 -10.57 -9.03
N ASP A 30 -6.63 -10.87 -9.21
CA ASP A 30 -7.06 -11.99 -10.04
C ASP A 30 -6.66 -11.71 -11.51
N PRO A 31 -5.86 -12.58 -12.14
CA PRO A 31 -5.37 -12.37 -13.50
C PRO A 31 -6.48 -12.42 -14.58
N VAL A 32 -7.62 -13.04 -14.28
CA VAL A 32 -8.77 -13.16 -15.19
C VAL A 32 -9.73 -12.00 -15.02
N THR A 33 -10.06 -11.66 -13.77
CA THR A 33 -11.08 -10.63 -13.48
C THR A 33 -10.50 -9.24 -13.25
N GLY A 34 -9.19 -9.12 -12.99
CA GLY A 34 -8.51 -7.88 -12.62
C GLY A 34 -8.94 -7.32 -11.26
N LYS A 35 -9.78 -8.05 -10.51
CA LYS A 35 -10.28 -7.61 -9.21
C LYS A 35 -9.32 -7.99 -8.09
N GLU A 36 -9.36 -7.21 -7.01
CA GLU A 36 -8.62 -7.52 -5.80
C GLU A 36 -9.34 -8.64 -5.04
N THR A 37 -8.66 -9.77 -4.89
CA THR A 37 -9.10 -10.93 -4.12
C THR A 37 -8.24 -11.06 -2.86
N GLU A 38 -8.81 -11.59 -1.79
CA GLU A 38 -8.10 -11.78 -0.50
C GLU A 38 -7.08 -12.93 -0.49
N GLU A 39 -6.85 -13.57 -1.64
CA GLU A 39 -6.05 -14.79 -1.76
C GLU A 39 -4.60 -14.58 -1.29
N ASP A 40 -4.09 -15.55 -0.53
CA ASP A 40 -2.76 -15.47 0.05
C ASP A 40 -1.66 -15.98 -0.87
N ASN A 41 -1.45 -15.28 -1.99
CA ASN A 41 -0.41 -15.66 -2.97
C ASN A 41 1.02 -15.28 -2.53
N GLY A 42 1.28 -15.13 -1.23
CA GLY A 42 2.60 -14.75 -0.68
C GLY A 42 3.10 -13.36 -1.11
N GLN A 43 2.26 -12.55 -1.78
CA GLN A 43 2.63 -11.23 -2.27
C GLN A 43 2.84 -10.26 -1.11
N PHE A 44 3.85 -9.40 -1.22
CA PHE A 44 4.12 -8.34 -0.26
C PHE A 44 4.37 -7.03 -0.99
N VAL A 45 4.20 -5.91 -0.29
CA VAL A 45 4.55 -4.59 -0.80
C VAL A 45 6.07 -4.47 -0.72
N SER A 46 6.72 -4.19 -1.84
CA SER A 46 8.17 -4.06 -1.91
C SER A 46 8.63 -2.61 -1.76
N SER A 47 7.82 -1.63 -2.17
CA SER A 47 8.19 -0.21 -2.14
C SER A 47 6.99 0.72 -2.07
N VAL A 48 7.18 1.88 -1.45
CA VAL A 48 6.14 2.92 -1.32
C VAL A 48 6.71 4.34 -1.47
N CYS A 49 6.24 5.09 -2.48
CA CYS A 49 6.65 6.47 -2.72
C CYS A 49 5.52 7.45 -2.41
N TRP A 50 5.86 8.62 -1.84
CA TRP A 50 4.90 9.69 -1.55
C TRP A 50 5.15 10.81 -2.55
N ARG A 51 4.11 11.30 -3.22
CA ARG A 51 4.25 12.49 -4.05
C ARG A 51 4.27 13.73 -3.15
N ARG A 52 5.39 14.45 -3.12
CA ARG A 52 5.54 15.68 -2.32
C ARG A 52 4.39 16.66 -2.64
N LYS A 53 3.87 17.35 -1.62
CA LYS A 53 2.79 18.34 -1.72
C LYS A 53 1.46 17.81 -2.31
N SER A 54 1.25 16.49 -2.27
CA SER A 54 0.03 15.84 -2.79
C SER A 54 -0.39 14.75 -1.82
N ASN A 55 -1.68 14.39 -1.80
CA ASN A 55 -2.22 13.28 -1.00
C ASN A 55 -2.06 11.92 -1.68
N MET A 56 -1.04 11.76 -2.52
CA MET A 56 -0.89 10.59 -3.39
C MET A 56 0.28 9.72 -2.98
N VAL A 57 0.05 8.41 -2.95
CA VAL A 57 1.01 7.36 -2.68
C VAL A 57 1.05 6.40 -3.85
N VAL A 58 2.26 6.05 -4.27
CA VAL A 58 2.48 4.91 -5.17
C VAL A 58 2.99 3.76 -4.33
N ALA A 59 2.40 2.59 -4.49
CA ALA A 59 2.86 1.35 -3.89
C ALA A 59 3.17 0.32 -4.97
N VAL A 60 4.25 -0.42 -4.77
CA VAL A 60 4.71 -1.49 -5.66
C VAL A 60 4.71 -2.79 -4.88
N LYS A 61 4.16 -3.85 -5.48
CA LYS A 61 4.16 -5.21 -4.92
C LYS A 61 5.31 -6.03 -5.50
N SER A 62 5.68 -7.11 -4.80
CA SER A 62 6.66 -8.11 -5.26
C SER A 62 6.29 -8.76 -6.60
N SER A 63 5.01 -8.77 -6.96
CA SER A 63 4.52 -9.22 -8.27
C SER A 63 4.74 -8.23 -9.41
N GLY A 64 5.30 -7.03 -9.15
CA GLY A 64 5.45 -5.97 -10.14
C GLY A 64 4.21 -5.10 -10.34
N CYS A 65 3.11 -5.35 -9.61
CA CYS A 65 1.91 -4.53 -9.70
C CYS A 65 2.12 -3.16 -9.02
N ILE A 66 1.75 -2.09 -9.73
CA ILE A 66 1.81 -0.71 -9.25
C ILE A 66 0.39 -0.24 -8.92
N LYS A 67 0.17 0.33 -7.74
CA LYS A 67 -1.11 0.92 -7.33
C LYS A 67 -0.93 2.36 -6.89
N LEU A 68 -1.84 3.22 -7.35
CA LEU A 68 -1.95 4.60 -6.92
C LEU A 68 -3.02 4.71 -5.84
N LEU A 69 -2.66 5.26 -4.69
CA LEU A 69 -3.55 5.47 -3.56
C LEU A 69 -3.64 6.96 -3.28
N GLN A 70 -4.85 7.43 -3.01
CA GLN A 70 -5.10 8.79 -2.53
C GLN A 70 -5.51 8.72 -1.06
N MET A 71 -4.89 9.56 -0.22
CA MET A 71 -5.37 9.79 1.13
C MET A 71 -6.52 10.79 1.09
N VAL A 72 -7.64 10.41 1.68
CA VAL A 72 -8.84 11.22 1.89
C VAL A 72 -9.02 11.51 3.38
#